data_AF-A0A6P8GIJ0-F1
#
_entry.id   AF-A0A6P8GIJ0-F1
#
_cell.length_a   1.000
_cell.length_b   1.000
_cell.length_c   1.000
_cell.angle_alpha   90.00
_cell.angle_beta   90.00
_cell.angle_gamma   90.00
#
_symmetry.space_group_name_H-M   'P 1'
#
loop_
_entity.id
_entity.type
_entity.pdbx_description
1 polymer ?
#
loop_
_entity_poly.entity_id
_entity_poly.type
_entity_poly.pdbx_seq_one_letter_code
_entity_poly.pdbx_strand_id
1 'polypeptide(L)'
;MGTDTNLQETARVSNIPTTENVDDDIKVDIENEPTSIFGRAKYALFDLLLPQFNKQSLFIFGSEKAFKKECDRQRQIGKWIIHPLSPVRILSLIRLLRVSRLVRFFSEFEQMTNANLEGLRMFFRILSLFMMMFILCHWNGCIQYFVPLLGDFPSECWVRRENLMNATTGEKYTFGIFRALSHMIGISYGAEGPPTDEVELWIVMTSMVSGALMYTVMVANAAAMMTNVDAPSKLYKNKLNHLEDYMCFRKLPKPLRARINDYYQARYGGKWFDEKEILSLLSKSLKEEILNVLCASMLESTPMFKDRDPSFINAILLHLRYEVFLEGDVIVRQFAPGDRMFFIEHGQVLVATDSFRKELCDGDYFGEVCLLTKGKRVASVTALSTCHLFSLSVDNFNVVLTCFPDVRKAIMCTALERQKDLLDAKIGAQGAQTQNPTTSGLNDYTESLEEASDADYDFELDDILDGTK
;
A
#
# COMPACT_ATOMS: atom_id res chain seq x y z
N MET A 1 5.30 99.39 -30.30
CA MET A 1 6.18 99.65 -31.47
C MET A 1 6.74 98.29 -31.87
N GLY A 2 6.41 97.68 -33.01
CA GLY A 2 5.78 98.23 -34.23
C GLY A 2 6.77 99.12 -34.99
N THR A 3 6.99 98.99 -36.30
CA THR A 3 6.24 98.31 -37.38
C THR A 3 7.20 97.52 -38.29
N ASP A 4 6.86 96.33 -38.81
CA ASP A 4 6.04 96.05 -40.01
C ASP A 4 6.41 96.83 -41.29
N THR A 5 6.98 96.12 -42.29
CA THR A 5 6.49 95.95 -43.69
C THR A 5 7.50 95.07 -44.48
N ASN A 6 7.12 93.96 -45.14
CA ASN A 6 6.40 93.77 -46.43
C ASN A 6 7.24 94.20 -47.67
N LEU A 7 7.25 93.51 -48.83
CA LEU A 7 6.50 92.37 -49.42
C LEU A 7 7.52 91.46 -50.19
N GLN A 8 7.24 90.42 -50.99
CA GLN A 8 6.10 89.92 -51.81
C GLN A 8 6.44 88.42 -52.10
N GLU A 9 5.59 87.41 -52.31
CA GLU A 9 4.12 87.18 -52.28
C GLU A 9 3.90 85.65 -52.03
N THR A 10 2.82 84.90 -52.34
CA THR A 10 1.58 85.05 -53.15
C THR A 10 0.31 84.71 -52.33
N ALA A 11 -0.81 84.39 -52.99
CA ALA A 11 -2.09 83.99 -52.40
C ALA A 11 -2.75 82.85 -53.23
N ARG A 12 -3.89 82.21 -52.92
CA ARG A 12 -4.95 82.50 -51.92
C ARG A 12 -5.82 81.24 -51.67
N VAL A 13 -6.22 81.01 -50.41
CA VAL A 13 -7.51 80.46 -49.89
C VAL A 13 -8.42 79.62 -50.82
N SER A 14 -8.76 78.39 -50.43
CA SER A 14 -10.16 78.04 -50.02
C SER A 14 -10.38 76.62 -49.46
N ASN A 15 -11.22 76.58 -48.41
CA ASN A 15 -12.24 75.59 -48.00
C ASN A 15 -11.96 74.08 -47.82
N ILE A 16 -12.66 73.55 -46.81
CA ILE A 16 -12.82 72.13 -46.45
C ILE A 16 -13.94 71.51 -47.31
N PRO A 17 -13.74 70.31 -47.89
CA PRO A 17 -14.83 69.43 -48.31
C PRO A 17 -15.18 68.41 -47.21
N THR A 18 -16.45 68.37 -46.80
CA THR A 18 -17.02 67.28 -45.99
C THR A 18 -17.48 66.13 -46.88
N THR A 19 -17.17 64.89 -46.48
CA THR A 19 -17.92 63.66 -46.81
C THR A 19 -18.62 63.58 -48.17
N GLU A 20 -17.95 62.98 -49.16
CA GLU A 20 -18.62 62.35 -50.31
C GLU A 20 -18.08 60.93 -50.51
N ASN A 21 -18.91 60.05 -51.09
CA ASN A 21 -18.60 58.63 -51.21
C ASN A 21 -17.72 58.35 -52.42
N VAL A 22 -16.63 57.61 -52.23
CA VAL A 22 -15.97 56.85 -53.29
C VAL A 22 -15.71 55.44 -52.76
N ASP A 23 -16.50 54.48 -53.24
CA ASP A 23 -16.26 53.05 -53.06
C ASP A 23 -15.14 52.60 -54.02
N ASP A 24 -13.89 52.94 -53.70
CA ASP A 24 -12.72 52.36 -54.38
C ASP A 24 -12.34 51.03 -53.71
N ASP A 25 -12.79 49.93 -54.33
CA ASP A 25 -12.39 48.57 -53.99
C ASP A 25 -10.89 48.37 -54.27
N ILE A 26 -10.03 48.67 -53.28
CA ILE A 26 -8.62 48.27 -53.32
C ILE A 26 -8.52 46.75 -53.13
N LYS A 27 -8.78 46.01 -54.21
CA LYS A 27 -8.34 44.63 -54.38
C LYS A 27 -6.82 44.60 -54.25
N VAL A 28 -6.35 44.04 -53.14
CA VAL A 28 -4.97 43.58 -53.00
C VAL A 28 -4.99 42.07 -53.20
N ASP A 29 -4.14 41.56 -54.09
CA ASP A 29 -4.19 40.17 -54.53
C ASP A 29 -3.89 39.19 -53.38
N ILE A 30 -4.80 38.21 -53.20
CA ILE A 30 -4.65 37.12 -52.23
C ILE A 30 -3.88 35.99 -52.90
N GLU A 31 -2.60 36.22 -53.19
CA GLU A 31 -1.74 35.18 -53.76
C GLU A 31 -0.32 35.22 -53.19
N ASN A 32 -0.13 34.49 -52.09
CA ASN A 32 1.15 33.92 -51.61
C ASN A 32 0.88 33.03 -50.39
N GLU A 33 0.21 31.89 -50.59
CA GLU A 33 0.11 30.88 -49.53
C GLU A 33 1.50 30.24 -49.31
N PRO A 34 2.03 30.16 -48.07
CA PRO A 34 3.34 29.56 -47.84
C PRO A 34 3.31 28.06 -48.18
N THR A 35 4.06 27.66 -49.21
CA THR A 35 4.13 26.27 -49.69
C THR A 35 4.98 25.36 -48.79
N SER A 36 5.83 25.93 -47.94
CA SER A 36 6.65 25.16 -46.98
C SER A 36 5.94 24.95 -45.64
N ILE A 37 6.14 23.76 -45.05
CA ILE A 37 5.60 23.41 -43.72
C ILE A 37 6.06 24.42 -42.65
N PHE A 38 7.31 24.86 -42.72
CA PHE A 38 7.89 25.86 -41.82
C PHE A 38 7.26 27.26 -42.01
N GLY A 39 6.92 27.63 -43.24
CA GLY A 39 6.18 28.86 -43.54
C GLY A 39 4.75 28.82 -42.99
N ARG A 40 4.04 27.71 -43.19
CA ARG A 40 2.70 27.48 -42.60
C ARG A 40 2.72 27.52 -41.08
N ALA A 41 3.72 26.89 -40.43
CA ALA A 41 3.90 26.96 -38.98
C ALA A 41 4.19 28.39 -38.49
N LYS A 42 5.01 29.16 -39.21
CA LYS A 42 5.29 30.58 -38.88
C LYS A 42 4.05 31.46 -39.00
N TYR A 43 3.24 31.29 -40.05
CA TYR A 43 1.96 31.99 -40.22
C TYR A 43 0.96 31.61 -39.12
N ALA A 44 0.79 30.31 -38.82
CA ALA A 44 -0.10 29.86 -37.75
C ALA A 44 0.31 30.38 -36.36
N LEU A 45 1.62 30.49 -36.09
CA LEU A 45 2.12 31.09 -34.84
C LEU A 45 1.87 32.61 -34.79
N PHE A 46 1.95 33.31 -35.93
CA PHE A 46 1.64 34.74 -36.00
C PHE A 46 0.14 35.00 -35.82
N ASP A 47 -0.73 34.22 -36.48
CA ASP A 47 -2.18 34.32 -36.34
C ASP A 47 -2.67 33.90 -34.94
N LEU A 48 -1.97 32.98 -34.25
CA LEU A 48 -2.19 32.70 -32.82
C LEU A 48 -1.89 33.92 -31.93
N LEU A 49 -0.90 34.74 -32.31
CA LEU A 49 -0.51 35.94 -31.58
C LEU A 49 -1.36 37.17 -31.91
N LEU A 50 -2.08 37.20 -33.04
CA LEU A 50 -3.06 38.24 -33.37
C LEU A 50 -4.20 38.29 -32.34
N PRO A 51 -4.91 39.44 -32.22
CA PRO A 51 -6.14 39.51 -31.44
C PRO A 51 -7.15 38.48 -31.93
N GLN A 52 -7.54 37.53 -31.07
CA GLN A 52 -8.54 36.51 -31.41
C GLN A 52 -9.95 37.11 -31.42
N PHE A 53 -10.79 36.73 -32.39
CA PHE A 53 -12.15 37.27 -32.51
C PHE A 53 -13.05 36.75 -31.38
N ASN A 54 -13.43 37.62 -30.45
CA ASN A 54 -14.28 37.29 -29.32
C ASN A 54 -14.99 38.54 -28.78
N LYS A 55 -15.89 38.37 -27.80
CA LYS A 55 -16.67 39.49 -27.22
C LYS A 55 -15.80 40.59 -26.58
N GLN A 56 -14.58 40.28 -26.12
CA GLN A 56 -13.66 41.29 -25.56
C GLN A 56 -12.90 42.05 -26.66
N SER A 57 -12.54 41.41 -27.78
CA SER A 57 -11.95 42.14 -28.91
C SER A 57 -12.97 43.05 -29.60
N LEU A 58 -14.22 42.59 -29.76
CA LEU A 58 -15.34 43.42 -30.22
C LEU A 58 -15.58 44.65 -29.32
N PHE A 59 -15.45 44.51 -28.01
CA PHE A 59 -15.55 45.64 -27.06
C PHE A 59 -14.39 46.64 -27.22
N ILE A 60 -13.16 46.15 -27.44
CA ILE A 60 -11.95 46.99 -27.57
C ILE A 60 -11.90 47.74 -28.92
N PHE A 61 -12.29 47.10 -30.02
CA PHE A 61 -12.23 47.68 -31.37
C PHE A 61 -13.57 48.24 -31.86
N GLY A 62 -14.63 48.15 -31.07
CA GLY A 62 -15.98 48.69 -31.35
C GLY A 62 -16.76 47.99 -32.46
N SER A 63 -16.10 47.39 -33.47
CA SER A 63 -16.74 46.66 -34.57
C SER A 63 -15.84 45.56 -35.14
N GLU A 64 -16.47 44.56 -35.76
CA GLU A 64 -15.75 43.49 -36.48
C GLU A 64 -14.93 44.04 -37.67
N LYS A 65 -15.44 45.05 -38.38
CA LYS A 65 -14.72 45.68 -39.50
C LYS A 65 -13.44 46.37 -39.03
N ALA A 66 -13.48 47.10 -37.91
CA ALA A 66 -12.30 47.73 -37.32
C ALA A 66 -11.29 46.68 -36.78
N PHE A 67 -11.78 45.63 -36.12
CA PHE A 67 -10.97 44.50 -35.66
C PHE A 67 -10.22 43.82 -36.83
N LYS A 68 -10.91 43.47 -37.93
CA LYS A 68 -10.28 42.87 -39.11
C LYS A 68 -9.25 43.80 -39.73
N LYS A 69 -9.60 45.07 -39.96
CA LYS A 69 -8.70 46.08 -40.53
C LYS A 69 -7.43 46.29 -39.70
N GLU A 70 -7.50 46.19 -38.36
CA GLU A 70 -6.31 46.23 -37.50
C GLU A 70 -5.48 44.94 -37.56
N CYS A 71 -6.10 43.77 -37.63
CA CYS A 71 -5.37 42.50 -37.83
C CYS A 71 -4.62 42.48 -39.17
N ASP A 72 -5.23 42.95 -40.25
CA ASP A 72 -4.61 43.00 -41.56
C ASP A 72 -3.52 44.10 -41.63
N ARG A 73 -3.73 45.25 -40.97
CA ARG A 73 -2.67 46.26 -40.76
C ARG A 73 -1.49 45.68 -39.95
N GLN A 74 -1.74 44.86 -38.93
CA GLN A 74 -0.70 44.19 -38.15
C GLN A 74 0.08 43.16 -38.98
N ARG A 75 -0.58 42.41 -39.87
CA ARG A 75 0.07 41.52 -40.85
C ARG A 75 0.95 42.26 -41.85
N GLN A 76 0.52 43.44 -42.33
CA GLN A 76 1.28 44.24 -43.31
C GLN A 76 2.44 45.04 -42.69
N ILE A 77 2.23 45.67 -41.54
CA ILE A 77 3.19 46.62 -40.93
C ILE A 77 4.08 45.94 -39.86
N GLY A 78 3.69 44.76 -39.36
CA GLY A 78 4.43 44.01 -38.33
C GLY A 78 4.51 44.68 -36.95
N LYS A 79 3.90 45.86 -36.78
CA LYS A 79 4.03 46.73 -35.60
C LYS A 79 2.72 46.80 -34.82
N TRP A 80 2.75 46.24 -33.61
CA TRP A 80 1.62 46.14 -32.68
C TRP A 80 1.25 47.51 -32.08
N ILE A 81 -0.03 47.89 -32.13
CA ILE A 81 -0.55 49.05 -31.38
C ILE A 81 -0.98 48.61 -29.98
N ILE A 82 -1.67 47.48 -29.86
CA ILE A 82 -1.89 46.79 -28.58
C ILE A 82 -0.82 45.72 -28.44
N HIS A 83 0.16 45.96 -27.57
CA HIS A 83 1.29 45.05 -27.36
C HIS A 83 0.80 43.64 -26.94
N PRO A 84 1.44 42.54 -27.38
CA PRO A 84 1.15 41.19 -26.87
C PRO A 84 1.32 41.05 -25.35
N LEU A 85 2.01 41.97 -24.67
CA LEU A 85 2.09 42.04 -23.20
C LEU A 85 1.21 43.16 -22.59
N SER A 86 0.18 43.61 -23.32
CA SER A 86 -0.89 44.48 -22.78
C SER A 86 -1.50 43.88 -21.50
N PRO A 87 -1.88 44.70 -20.49
CA PRO A 87 -2.50 44.20 -19.26
C PRO A 87 -3.77 43.37 -19.48
N VAL A 88 -4.45 43.54 -20.63
CA VAL A 88 -5.59 42.68 -21.04
C VAL A 88 -5.18 41.22 -21.22
N ARG A 89 -3.93 40.93 -21.64
CA ARG A 89 -3.41 39.55 -21.73
C ARG A 89 -3.00 38.99 -20.37
N ILE A 90 -2.62 39.82 -19.40
CA ILE A 90 -2.35 39.38 -18.02
C ILE A 90 -3.63 38.78 -17.39
N LEU A 91 -4.80 39.35 -17.69
CA LEU A 91 -6.11 38.78 -17.30
C LEU A 91 -6.35 37.37 -17.89
N SER A 92 -5.64 36.95 -18.93
CA SER A 92 -5.73 35.57 -19.42
C SER A 92 -5.06 34.54 -18.50
N LEU A 93 -4.17 34.98 -17.60
CA LEU A 93 -3.58 34.12 -16.55
C LEU A 93 -4.61 33.68 -15.50
N ILE A 94 -5.77 34.34 -15.41
CA ILE A 94 -6.92 33.87 -14.62
C ILE A 94 -7.36 32.45 -15.05
N ARG A 95 -7.06 32.04 -16.30
CA ARG A 95 -7.26 30.65 -16.77
C ARG A 95 -6.45 29.63 -15.98
N LEU A 96 -5.31 29.99 -15.37
CA LEU A 96 -4.50 29.11 -14.54
C LEU A 96 -5.21 28.68 -13.25
N LEU A 97 -6.23 29.43 -12.78
CA LEU A 97 -7.10 28.97 -11.69
C LEU A 97 -7.80 27.64 -12.01
N ARG A 98 -7.95 27.28 -13.30
CA ARG A 98 -8.48 25.97 -13.73
C ARG A 98 -7.56 24.80 -13.37
N VAL A 99 -6.28 25.04 -13.05
CA VAL A 99 -5.34 23.99 -12.60
C VAL A 99 -5.71 23.45 -11.22
N SER A 100 -6.49 24.19 -10.43
CA SER A 100 -7.16 23.64 -9.24
C SER A 100 -8.04 22.42 -9.57
N ARG A 101 -8.57 22.31 -10.79
CA ARG A 101 -9.32 21.12 -11.26
C ARG A 101 -8.40 19.93 -11.53
N LEU A 102 -7.15 20.16 -11.94
CA LEU A 102 -6.17 19.10 -12.13
C LEU A 102 -5.67 18.57 -10.78
N VAL A 103 -5.44 19.46 -9.80
CA VAL A 103 -5.14 19.07 -8.42
C VAL A 103 -6.29 18.27 -7.81
N ARG A 104 -7.54 18.73 -8.00
CA ARG A 104 -8.74 17.98 -7.59
C ARG A 104 -8.82 16.62 -8.26
N PHE A 105 -8.70 16.55 -9.58
CA PHE A 105 -8.70 15.30 -10.34
C PHE A 105 -7.68 14.29 -9.81
N PHE A 106 -6.43 14.71 -9.52
CA PHE A 106 -5.44 13.81 -8.92
C PHE A 106 -5.82 13.36 -7.49
N SER A 107 -6.36 14.26 -6.66
CA SER A 107 -6.82 13.90 -5.30
C SER A 107 -8.07 13.00 -5.30
N GLU A 108 -8.96 13.19 -6.27
CA GLU A 108 -10.13 12.33 -6.52
C GLU A 108 -9.68 10.96 -7.05
N PHE A 109 -8.64 10.91 -7.89
CA PHE A 109 -8.05 9.65 -8.38
C PHE A 109 -7.30 8.86 -7.28
N GLU A 110 -6.60 9.55 -6.36
CA GLU A 110 -5.99 8.94 -5.16
C GLU A 110 -7.05 8.29 -4.25
N GLN A 111 -8.25 8.89 -4.16
CA GLN A 111 -9.40 8.37 -3.41
C GLN A 111 -10.12 7.22 -4.14
N MET A 112 -10.37 7.37 -5.45
CA MET A 112 -10.99 6.34 -6.31
C MET A 112 -10.13 5.09 -6.48
N THR A 113 -8.82 5.17 -6.22
CA THR A 113 -7.97 4.00 -6.09
C THR A 113 -8.38 3.24 -4.82
N ASN A 114 -9.14 2.15 -5.00
CA ASN A 114 -9.76 1.35 -3.93
C ASN A 114 -8.79 1.01 -2.79
N ALA A 115 -9.31 1.03 -1.56
CA ALA A 115 -8.52 0.89 -0.33
C ALA A 115 -7.70 -0.42 -0.23
N ASN A 116 -8.10 -1.47 -0.95
CA ASN A 116 -7.48 -2.80 -0.90
C ASN A 116 -6.05 -2.85 -1.47
N LEU A 117 -5.56 -1.79 -2.13
CA LEU A 117 -4.23 -1.71 -2.75
C LEU A 117 -3.50 -0.41 -2.36
N GLU A 118 -3.19 -0.27 -1.06
CA GLU A 118 -2.48 0.89 -0.50
C GLU A 118 -1.19 1.23 -1.26
N GLY A 119 -0.45 0.22 -1.71
CA GLY A 119 0.76 0.38 -2.54
C GLY A 119 0.50 1.09 -3.88
N LEU A 120 -0.62 0.81 -4.55
CA LEU A 120 -0.99 1.51 -5.79
C LEU A 120 -1.45 2.94 -5.50
N ARG A 121 -2.18 3.18 -4.41
CA ARG A 121 -2.53 4.54 -3.98
C ARG A 121 -1.29 5.39 -3.73
N MET A 122 -0.31 4.86 -2.97
CA MET A 122 0.97 5.53 -2.72
C MET A 122 1.79 5.76 -4.01
N PHE A 123 1.77 4.80 -4.94
CA PHE A 123 2.41 4.96 -6.26
C PHE A 123 1.77 6.10 -7.08
N PHE A 124 0.44 6.13 -7.22
CA PHE A 124 -0.24 7.19 -7.97
C PHE A 124 -0.08 8.58 -7.35
N ARG A 125 -0.05 8.67 -6.01
CA ARG A 125 0.30 9.89 -5.27
C ARG A 125 1.70 10.40 -5.65
N ILE A 126 2.71 9.53 -5.66
CA ILE A 126 4.07 9.90 -6.07
C ILE A 126 4.12 10.32 -7.54
N LEU A 127 3.43 9.61 -8.43
CA LEU A 127 3.32 9.98 -9.86
C LEU A 127 2.67 11.37 -10.04
N SER A 128 1.64 11.69 -9.25
CA SER A 128 1.01 13.02 -9.24
C SER A 128 1.99 14.12 -8.79
N LEU A 129 2.83 13.85 -7.78
CA LEU A 129 3.86 14.80 -7.35
C LEU A 129 4.90 15.05 -8.46
N PHE A 130 5.32 14.01 -9.18
CA PHE A 130 6.19 14.17 -10.35
C PHE A 130 5.54 14.99 -11.47
N MET A 131 4.27 14.74 -11.80
CA MET A 131 3.56 15.53 -12.82
C MET A 131 3.38 17.00 -12.42
N MET A 132 3.14 17.27 -11.14
CA MET A 132 3.12 18.64 -10.60
C MET A 132 4.51 19.30 -10.68
N MET A 133 5.60 18.58 -10.39
CA MET A 133 6.97 19.08 -10.53
C MET A 133 7.26 19.54 -11.97
N PHE A 134 6.86 18.75 -12.98
CA PHE A 134 7.02 19.14 -14.39
C PHE A 134 6.21 20.39 -14.76
N ILE A 135 4.97 20.53 -14.27
CA ILE A 135 4.13 21.71 -14.52
C ILE A 135 4.74 22.97 -13.88
N LEU A 136 5.25 22.86 -12.65
CA LEU A 136 5.93 23.97 -11.97
C LEU A 136 7.23 24.36 -12.67
N CYS A 137 8.05 23.40 -13.09
CA CYS A 137 9.25 23.64 -13.88
C CYS A 137 8.93 24.36 -15.21
N HIS A 138 7.87 23.93 -15.90
CA HIS A 138 7.38 24.58 -17.11
C HIS A 138 6.99 26.05 -16.88
N TRP A 139 6.18 26.35 -15.85
CA TRP A 139 5.81 27.73 -15.53
C TRP A 139 7.00 28.58 -15.08
N ASN A 140 7.90 28.02 -14.27
CA ASN A 140 9.10 28.67 -13.76
C ASN A 140 10.03 29.09 -14.91
N GLY A 141 10.30 28.19 -15.86
CA GLY A 141 11.08 28.50 -17.07
C GLY A 141 10.42 29.53 -17.98
N CYS A 142 9.10 29.43 -18.18
CA CYS A 142 8.34 30.41 -18.94
C CYS A 142 8.34 31.80 -18.27
N ILE A 143 8.20 31.89 -16.95
CA ILE A 143 8.25 33.15 -16.19
C ILE A 143 9.64 33.78 -16.27
N GLN A 144 10.71 33.00 -16.12
CA GLN A 144 12.09 33.48 -16.22
C GLN A 144 12.43 34.10 -17.58
N TYR A 145 11.80 33.64 -18.67
CA TYR A 145 11.91 34.28 -19.99
C TYR A 145 10.93 35.44 -20.19
N PHE A 146 9.72 35.34 -19.64
CA PHE A 146 8.64 36.32 -19.81
C PHE A 146 8.89 37.65 -19.07
N VAL A 147 9.57 37.65 -17.93
CA VAL A 147 9.82 38.91 -17.20
C VAL A 147 10.87 39.80 -17.88
N PRO A 148 12.02 39.30 -18.39
CA PRO A 148 12.90 40.09 -19.26
C PRO A 148 12.18 40.63 -20.51
N LEU A 149 11.22 39.88 -21.06
CA LEU A 149 10.38 40.31 -22.20
C LEU A 149 9.37 41.42 -21.85
N LEU A 150 9.00 41.61 -20.57
CA LEU A 150 8.20 42.76 -20.12
C LEU A 150 9.00 44.07 -20.10
N GLY A 151 10.33 43.99 -19.92
CA GLY A 151 11.24 45.13 -19.88
C GLY A 151 12.04 45.34 -21.17
N ASP A 152 11.52 44.88 -22.31
CA ASP A 152 12.18 44.92 -23.63
C ASP A 152 13.64 44.40 -23.64
N PHE A 153 13.90 43.38 -22.81
CA PHE A 153 15.20 42.74 -22.55
C PHE A 153 16.29 43.73 -22.07
N PRO A 154 16.39 44.01 -20.75
CA PRO A 154 17.45 44.84 -20.15
C PRO A 154 18.87 44.41 -20.56
N SER A 155 19.85 45.32 -20.50
CA SER A 155 21.21 45.06 -21.00
C SER A 155 21.87 43.86 -20.33
N GLU A 156 21.73 43.74 -19.00
CA GLU A 156 22.38 42.67 -18.22
C GLU A 156 21.49 41.43 -18.03
N CYS A 157 20.29 41.37 -18.64
CA CYS A 157 19.39 40.24 -18.44
C CYS A 157 19.98 38.94 -19.04
N TRP A 158 19.70 37.80 -18.40
CA TRP A 158 20.25 36.51 -18.83
C TRP A 158 19.95 36.16 -20.30
N VAL A 159 18.78 36.55 -20.82
CA VAL A 159 18.38 36.29 -22.21
C VAL A 159 19.30 36.99 -23.21
N ARG A 160 19.88 38.15 -22.84
CA ARG A 160 20.87 38.86 -23.67
C ARG A 160 22.27 38.26 -23.51
N ARG A 161 22.69 37.90 -22.28
CA ARG A 161 23.97 37.23 -22.01
C ARG A 161 24.11 35.91 -22.79
N GLU A 162 23.07 35.08 -22.78
CA GLU A 162 23.00 33.83 -23.56
C GLU A 162 22.74 34.03 -25.08
N ASN A 163 22.71 35.28 -25.58
CA ASN A 163 22.41 35.65 -26.97
C ASN A 163 21.05 35.12 -27.52
N LEU A 164 20.13 34.73 -26.64
CA LEU A 164 18.89 34.03 -26.99
C LEU A 164 17.84 34.90 -27.67
N MET A 165 17.99 36.23 -27.77
CA MET A 165 16.98 37.12 -28.34
C MET A 165 16.52 36.72 -29.76
N ASN A 166 17.48 36.36 -30.63
CA ASN A 166 17.21 35.98 -32.02
C ASN A 166 17.06 34.45 -32.23
N ALA A 167 17.26 33.65 -31.19
CA ALA A 167 17.18 32.19 -31.27
C ALA A 167 15.76 31.67 -31.57
N THR A 168 15.64 30.41 -31.98
CA THR A 168 14.35 29.76 -32.22
C THR A 168 13.55 29.60 -30.91
N THR A 169 12.24 29.42 -31.04
CA THR A 169 11.35 29.16 -29.89
C THR A 169 11.76 27.89 -29.12
N GLY A 170 12.35 26.90 -29.80
CA GLY A 170 12.85 25.67 -29.18
C GLY A 170 14.07 25.92 -28.30
N GLU A 171 15.05 26.66 -28.78
CA GLU A 171 16.25 27.02 -28.01
C GLU A 171 15.89 27.89 -26.79
N LYS A 172 15.06 28.92 -26.99
CA LYS A 172 14.53 29.78 -25.92
C LYS A 172 13.83 28.98 -24.82
N TYR A 173 13.01 28.01 -25.21
CA TYR A 173 12.31 27.13 -24.27
C TYR A 173 13.28 26.19 -23.53
N THR A 174 14.18 25.52 -24.25
CA THR A 174 15.17 24.59 -23.67
C THR A 174 16.07 25.28 -22.65
N PHE A 175 16.60 26.47 -22.95
CA PHE A 175 17.41 27.24 -22.00
C PHE A 175 16.59 27.72 -20.78
N GLY A 176 15.35 28.19 -21.00
CA GLY A 176 14.47 28.60 -19.90
C GLY A 176 14.11 27.46 -18.95
N ILE A 177 13.83 26.26 -19.48
CA ILE A 177 13.56 25.05 -18.69
C ILE A 177 14.84 24.55 -18.00
N PHE A 178 15.98 24.52 -18.69
CA PHE A 178 17.26 24.12 -18.11
C PHE A 178 17.64 25.01 -16.92
N ARG A 179 17.51 26.34 -17.06
CA ARG A 179 17.75 27.32 -16.01
C ARG A 179 16.77 27.17 -14.84
N ALA A 180 15.48 26.97 -15.09
CA ALA A 180 14.50 26.71 -14.04
C ALA A 180 14.75 25.39 -13.29
N LEU A 181 15.06 24.31 -14.00
CA LEU A 181 15.38 23.02 -13.40
C LEU A 181 16.66 23.09 -12.56
N SER A 182 17.68 23.80 -13.05
CA SER A 182 18.93 24.07 -12.33
C SER A 182 18.68 24.75 -10.98
N HIS A 183 17.92 25.86 -10.99
CA HIS A 183 17.52 26.55 -9.76
C HIS A 183 16.65 25.68 -8.84
N MET A 184 15.73 24.88 -9.40
CA MET A 184 14.81 24.05 -8.61
C MET A 184 15.49 22.85 -7.93
N ILE A 185 16.56 22.29 -8.51
CA ILE A 185 17.38 21.24 -7.89
C ILE A 185 18.46 21.86 -6.97
N GLY A 186 18.78 23.15 -7.15
CA GLY A 186 19.85 23.84 -6.42
C GLY A 186 21.24 23.65 -7.04
N ILE A 187 21.32 23.13 -8.27
CA ILE A 187 22.58 22.98 -9.01
C ILE A 187 22.68 24.16 -9.98
N SER A 188 23.52 25.14 -9.65
CA SER A 188 23.83 26.23 -10.58
C SER A 188 24.88 25.79 -11.59
N TYR A 189 24.51 25.70 -12.86
CA TYR A 189 25.45 25.64 -13.97
C TYR A 189 25.82 27.06 -14.39
N GLY A 190 27.12 27.29 -14.63
CA GLY A 190 27.70 28.63 -14.60
C GLY A 190 27.14 29.60 -15.65
N ALA A 191 26.43 30.62 -15.17
CA ALA A 191 26.46 31.96 -15.74
C ALA A 191 27.27 32.87 -14.80
N GLU A 192 27.88 33.93 -15.33
CA GLU A 192 28.82 34.77 -14.57
C GLU A 192 28.09 35.58 -13.48
N GLY A 193 28.38 35.24 -12.22
CA GLY A 193 27.91 35.95 -11.02
C GLY A 193 26.42 35.78 -10.68
N PRO A 194 25.98 36.33 -9.54
CA PRO A 194 24.54 36.51 -9.28
C PRO A 194 23.95 37.51 -10.29
N PRO A 195 22.62 37.47 -10.54
CA PRO A 195 21.96 38.49 -11.34
C PRO A 195 22.21 39.91 -10.80
N THR A 196 22.57 40.83 -11.68
CA THR A 196 22.77 42.26 -11.38
C THR A 196 21.45 43.04 -11.32
N ASP A 197 20.39 42.52 -11.95
CA ASP A 197 19.03 43.05 -11.88
C ASP A 197 18.29 42.50 -10.65
N GLU A 198 17.67 43.41 -9.88
CA GLU A 198 16.94 43.05 -8.66
C GLU A 198 15.73 42.15 -8.95
N VAL A 199 15.06 42.33 -10.09
CA VAL A 199 13.88 41.55 -10.47
C VAL A 199 14.28 40.12 -10.89
N GLU A 200 15.34 39.97 -11.68
CA GLU A 200 15.94 38.67 -12.00
C GLU A 200 16.36 37.95 -10.71
N LEU A 201 16.98 38.64 -9.74
CA LEU A 201 17.40 38.07 -8.46
C LEU A 201 16.22 37.53 -7.62
N TRP A 202 15.13 38.31 -7.46
CA TRP A 202 13.94 37.86 -6.71
C TRP A 202 13.25 36.66 -7.37
N ILE A 203 13.26 36.57 -8.70
CA ILE A 203 12.72 35.43 -9.44
C ILE A 203 13.60 34.19 -9.23
N VAL A 204 14.93 34.31 -9.27
CA VAL A 204 15.85 33.21 -8.98
C VAL A 204 15.68 32.71 -7.54
N MET A 205 15.61 33.61 -6.55
CA MET A 205 15.35 33.24 -5.15
C MET A 205 14.03 32.49 -4.99
N THR A 206 12.94 32.95 -5.62
CA THR A 206 11.63 32.29 -5.60
C THR A 206 11.66 30.92 -6.31
N SER A 207 12.42 30.82 -7.40
CA SER A 207 12.65 29.58 -8.15
C SER A 207 13.36 28.51 -7.31
N MET A 208 14.40 28.92 -6.55
CA MET A 208 15.14 28.04 -5.64
C MET A 208 14.29 27.59 -4.44
N VAL A 209 13.58 28.51 -3.78
CA VAL A 209 12.73 28.17 -2.61
C VAL A 209 11.59 27.22 -3.00
N SER A 210 10.92 27.47 -4.13
CA SER A 210 9.82 26.59 -4.59
C SER A 210 10.31 25.20 -5.02
N GLY A 211 11.49 25.11 -5.64
CA GLY A 211 12.13 23.83 -5.96
C GLY A 211 12.55 23.04 -4.72
N ALA A 212 13.24 23.67 -3.77
CA ALA A 212 13.69 23.05 -2.52
C ALA A 212 12.52 22.48 -1.70
N LEU A 213 11.41 23.24 -1.58
CA LEU A 213 10.19 22.77 -0.92
C LEU A 213 9.59 21.55 -1.65
N MET A 214 9.48 21.60 -2.98
CA MET A 214 8.91 20.49 -3.76
C MET A 214 9.78 19.23 -3.71
N TYR A 215 11.11 19.38 -3.77
CA TYR A 215 12.06 18.28 -3.62
C TYR A 215 11.95 17.64 -2.23
N THR A 216 11.87 18.44 -1.17
CA THR A 216 11.67 17.96 0.21
C THR A 216 10.37 17.15 0.34
N VAL A 217 9.27 17.64 -0.23
CA VAL A 217 7.98 16.93 -0.26
C VAL A 217 8.07 15.62 -1.06
N MET A 218 8.75 15.62 -2.20
CA MET A 218 8.95 14.42 -3.03
C MET A 218 9.74 13.35 -2.26
N VAL A 219 10.87 13.70 -1.66
CA VAL A 219 11.72 12.79 -0.88
C VAL A 219 10.98 12.25 0.35
N ALA A 220 10.22 13.09 1.06
CA ALA A 220 9.44 12.67 2.22
C ALA A 220 8.34 11.63 1.86
N ASN A 221 7.62 11.84 0.74
CA ASN A 221 6.60 10.87 0.29
C ASN A 221 7.24 9.58 -0.25
N ALA A 222 8.40 9.66 -0.92
CA ALA A 222 9.14 8.48 -1.38
C ALA A 222 9.66 7.63 -0.20
N ALA A 223 10.18 8.27 0.86
CA ALA A 223 10.61 7.59 2.08
C ALA A 223 9.43 6.94 2.83
N ALA A 224 8.27 7.61 2.91
CA ALA A 224 7.06 7.07 3.51
C ALA A 224 6.51 5.83 2.76
N MET A 225 6.65 5.78 1.44
CA MET A 225 6.34 4.56 0.67
C MET A 225 7.24 3.39 1.10
N MET A 226 8.55 3.60 1.19
CA MET A 226 9.50 2.55 1.58
C MET A 226 9.22 1.97 2.97
N THR A 227 8.65 2.74 3.90
CA THR A 227 8.33 2.25 5.25
C THR A 227 7.04 1.43 5.33
N ASN A 228 6.17 1.51 4.32
CA ASN A 228 4.77 1.07 4.38
C ASN A 228 4.44 -0.10 3.44
N VAL A 229 5.30 -0.44 2.48
CA VAL A 229 5.06 -1.52 1.49
C VAL A 229 4.83 -2.90 2.12
N ASP A 230 5.41 -3.21 3.29
CA ASP A 230 5.15 -4.46 4.00
C ASP A 230 5.32 -4.28 5.53
N ALA A 231 4.26 -3.81 6.19
CA ALA A 231 4.23 -3.67 7.65
C ALA A 231 4.29 -5.02 8.40
N PRO A 232 3.57 -6.10 8.02
CA PRO A 232 3.66 -7.40 8.71
C PRO A 232 5.05 -8.05 8.68
N SER A 233 5.76 -7.99 7.55
CA SER A 233 7.14 -8.52 7.46
C SER A 233 8.16 -7.62 8.17
N LYS A 234 7.90 -6.30 8.25
CA LYS A 234 8.70 -5.36 9.06
C LYS A 234 8.53 -5.64 10.56
N LEU A 235 7.30 -5.92 11.01
CA LEU A 235 7.02 -6.33 12.39
C LEU A 235 7.69 -7.66 12.73
N TYR A 236 7.63 -8.66 11.83
CA TYR A 236 8.35 -9.93 11.97
C TYR A 236 9.87 -9.73 12.14
N LYS A 237 10.49 -8.94 11.25
CA LYS A 237 11.93 -8.61 11.34
C LYS A 237 12.29 -7.92 12.66
N ASN A 238 11.46 -6.98 13.12
CA ASN A 238 11.69 -6.33 14.42
C ASN A 238 11.62 -7.33 15.60
N LYS A 239 10.65 -8.25 15.58
CA LYS A 239 10.52 -9.32 16.59
C LYS A 239 11.71 -10.29 16.58
N LEU A 240 12.19 -10.69 15.40
CA LEU A 240 13.41 -11.51 15.26
C LEU A 240 14.66 -10.78 15.74
N ASN A 241 14.83 -9.49 15.44
CA ASN A 241 15.99 -8.72 15.89
C ASN A 241 16.05 -8.69 17.43
N HIS A 242 14.93 -8.37 18.09
CA HIS A 242 14.83 -8.39 19.56
C HIS A 242 15.12 -9.79 20.15
N LEU A 243 14.80 -10.86 19.40
CA LEU A 243 15.10 -12.23 19.80
C LEU A 243 16.59 -12.54 19.66
N GLU A 244 17.24 -12.18 18.55
CA GLU A 244 18.70 -12.37 18.39
C GLU A 244 19.49 -11.52 19.41
N ASP A 245 19.05 -10.30 19.72
CA ASP A 245 19.61 -9.49 20.82
C ASP A 245 19.52 -10.23 22.16
N TYR A 246 18.37 -10.83 22.46
CA TYR A 246 18.18 -11.66 23.66
C TYR A 246 19.08 -12.92 23.64
N MET A 247 19.19 -13.61 22.50
CA MET A 247 20.04 -14.78 22.35
C MET A 247 21.54 -14.44 22.46
N CYS A 248 21.95 -13.25 21.99
CA CYS A 248 23.27 -12.68 22.19
C CYS A 248 23.54 -12.37 23.67
N PHE A 249 22.63 -11.64 24.33
CA PHE A 249 22.74 -11.27 25.74
C PHE A 249 22.80 -12.49 26.67
N ARG A 250 21.96 -13.51 26.42
CA ARG A 250 21.98 -14.80 27.13
C ARG A 250 23.09 -15.76 26.67
N LYS A 251 23.90 -15.37 25.68
CA LYS A 251 25.01 -16.15 25.11
C LYS A 251 24.60 -17.58 24.68
N LEU A 252 23.41 -17.73 24.09
CA LEU A 252 22.91 -19.04 23.69
C LEU A 252 23.83 -19.71 22.64
N PRO A 253 24.03 -21.05 22.69
CA PRO A 253 24.82 -21.78 21.71
C PRO A 253 24.29 -21.63 20.29
N LYS A 254 25.19 -21.53 19.30
CA LYS A 254 24.83 -21.44 17.87
C LYS A 254 23.75 -22.43 17.38
N PRO A 255 23.81 -23.76 17.67
CA PRO A 255 22.77 -24.68 17.21
C PRO A 255 21.38 -24.40 17.81
N LEU A 256 21.31 -23.88 19.04
CA LEU A 256 20.03 -23.48 19.64
C LEU A 256 19.47 -22.22 18.96
N ARG A 257 20.32 -21.27 18.56
CA ARG A 257 19.87 -20.08 17.81
C ARG A 257 19.33 -20.41 16.43
N ALA A 258 20.02 -21.30 15.70
CA ALA A 258 19.55 -21.80 14.41
C ALA A 258 18.14 -22.39 14.57
N ARG A 259 17.98 -23.39 15.44
CA ARG A 259 16.70 -24.03 15.73
C ARG A 259 15.59 -23.07 16.18
N ILE A 260 15.93 -22.01 16.93
CA ILE A 260 14.98 -20.95 17.30
C ILE A 260 14.52 -20.15 16.07
N ASN A 261 15.44 -19.78 15.18
CA ASN A 261 15.10 -19.07 13.94
C ASN A 261 14.31 -19.97 12.97
N ASP A 262 14.66 -21.26 12.88
CA ASP A 262 13.93 -22.26 12.09
C ASP A 262 12.47 -22.41 12.57
N TYR A 263 12.26 -22.46 13.90
CA TYR A 263 10.92 -22.47 14.51
C TYR A 263 10.13 -21.20 14.17
N TYR A 264 10.74 -20.01 14.27
CA TYR A 264 10.06 -18.76 13.92
C TYR A 264 9.70 -18.69 12.42
N GLN A 265 10.57 -19.22 11.55
CA GLN A 265 10.29 -19.31 10.11
C GLN A 265 9.12 -20.25 9.83
N ALA A 266 9.08 -21.44 10.46
CA ALA A 266 7.98 -22.39 10.31
C ALA A 266 6.64 -21.89 10.90
N ARG A 267 6.66 -21.23 12.07
CA ARG A 267 5.44 -20.79 12.77
C ARG A 267 4.80 -19.51 12.19
N TYR A 268 5.57 -18.69 11.46
CA TYR A 268 5.12 -17.35 11.02
C TYR A 268 5.34 -17.05 9.53
N GLY A 269 6.08 -17.87 8.76
CA GLY A 269 6.22 -17.68 7.31
C GLY A 269 6.80 -16.33 6.87
N GLY A 270 7.52 -15.63 7.75
CA GLY A 270 8.07 -14.29 7.50
C GLY A 270 7.16 -13.11 7.86
N LYS A 271 5.94 -13.32 8.37
CA LYS A 271 4.96 -12.27 8.72
C LYS A 271 4.43 -12.43 10.14
N TRP A 272 4.37 -11.33 10.90
CA TRP A 272 3.86 -11.35 12.27
C TRP A 272 2.42 -10.82 12.33
N PHE A 273 1.55 -11.59 12.97
CA PHE A 273 0.17 -11.21 13.29
C PHE A 273 -0.11 -11.56 14.76
N ASP A 274 -0.74 -10.66 15.52
CA ASP A 274 -1.30 -11.02 16.82
C ASP A 274 -2.74 -11.50 16.63
N GLU A 275 -2.87 -12.80 16.42
CA GLU A 275 -4.15 -13.48 16.17
C GLU A 275 -5.16 -13.28 17.31
N LYS A 276 -4.70 -13.10 18.55
CA LYS A 276 -5.59 -12.87 19.71
C LYS A 276 -6.14 -11.45 19.71
N GLU A 277 -5.30 -10.46 19.40
CA GLU A 277 -5.74 -9.09 19.24
C GLU A 277 -6.74 -8.99 18.06
N ILE A 278 -6.35 -9.50 16.88
CA ILE A 278 -7.17 -9.48 15.66
C ILE A 278 -8.53 -10.14 15.88
N LEU A 279 -8.58 -11.36 16.43
CA LEU A 279 -9.84 -12.07 16.68
C LEU A 279 -10.65 -11.52 17.87
N SER A 280 -10.13 -10.58 18.65
CA SER A 280 -10.89 -9.88 19.71
C SER A 280 -11.58 -8.60 19.23
N LEU A 281 -11.17 -8.06 18.07
CA LEU A 281 -11.80 -6.91 17.41
C LEU A 281 -13.02 -7.29 16.55
N LEU A 282 -13.31 -8.58 16.41
CA LEU A 282 -14.36 -9.11 15.55
C LEU A 282 -15.59 -9.58 16.34
N SER A 283 -16.76 -9.60 15.68
CA SER A 283 -17.95 -10.23 16.24
C SER A 283 -17.77 -11.75 16.34
N LYS A 284 -18.51 -12.39 17.27
CA LYS A 284 -18.44 -13.84 17.48
C LYS A 284 -18.65 -14.63 16.18
N SER A 285 -19.66 -14.27 15.38
CA SER A 285 -19.97 -14.93 14.11
C SER A 285 -18.84 -14.80 13.07
N LEU A 286 -18.25 -13.60 12.91
CA LEU A 286 -17.11 -13.42 12.01
C LEU A 286 -15.87 -14.20 12.47
N LYS A 287 -15.66 -14.32 13.79
CA LYS A 287 -14.61 -15.17 14.35
C LYS A 287 -14.88 -16.66 14.05
N GLU A 288 -16.11 -17.12 14.16
CA GLU A 288 -16.51 -18.49 13.82
C GLU A 288 -16.31 -18.77 12.32
N GLU A 289 -16.76 -17.88 11.43
CA GLU A 289 -16.54 -17.98 9.98
C GLU A 289 -15.04 -18.08 9.62
N ILE A 290 -14.20 -17.19 10.18
CA ILE A 290 -12.75 -17.19 9.94
C ILE A 290 -12.10 -18.49 10.45
N LEU A 291 -12.46 -18.96 11.65
CA LEU A 291 -11.88 -20.18 12.21
C LEU A 291 -12.29 -21.44 11.43
N ASN A 292 -13.52 -21.49 10.89
CA ASN A 292 -13.91 -22.58 9.99
C ASN A 292 -13.05 -22.61 8.73
N VAL A 293 -12.77 -21.45 8.11
CA VAL A 293 -11.91 -21.37 6.92
C VAL A 293 -10.45 -21.73 7.25
N LEU A 294 -9.91 -21.23 8.37
CA LEU A 294 -8.53 -21.52 8.80
C LEU A 294 -8.34 -22.99 9.17
N CYS A 295 -9.34 -23.65 9.77
CA CYS A 295 -9.24 -25.03 10.22
C CYS A 295 -9.80 -26.06 9.21
N ALA A 296 -10.27 -25.64 8.04
CA ALA A 296 -11.00 -26.50 7.09
C ALA A 296 -10.26 -27.80 6.76
N SER A 297 -8.95 -27.73 6.46
CA SER A 297 -8.15 -28.91 6.08
C SER A 297 -8.02 -29.93 7.22
N MET A 298 -7.99 -29.48 8.48
CA MET A 298 -8.02 -30.35 9.66
C MET A 298 -9.42 -30.96 9.88
N LEU A 299 -10.49 -30.17 9.72
CA LEU A 299 -11.87 -30.65 9.88
C LEU A 299 -12.24 -31.71 8.82
N GLU A 300 -11.81 -31.52 7.57
CA GLU A 300 -12.04 -32.46 6.47
C GLU A 300 -11.19 -33.73 6.54
N SER A 301 -10.00 -33.67 7.14
CA SER A 301 -9.12 -34.83 7.28
C SER A 301 -9.49 -35.67 8.51
N THR A 302 -9.59 -35.03 9.69
CA THR A 302 -9.76 -35.71 10.98
C THR A 302 -11.12 -36.41 11.13
N PRO A 303 -11.15 -37.76 11.29
CA PRO A 303 -12.39 -38.53 11.36
C PRO A 303 -13.35 -38.14 12.50
N MET A 304 -12.85 -37.54 13.58
CA MET A 304 -13.67 -37.15 14.74
C MET A 304 -14.73 -36.07 14.40
N PHE A 305 -14.41 -35.17 13.45
CA PHE A 305 -15.27 -34.04 13.06
C PHE A 305 -16.21 -34.35 11.90
N LYS A 306 -16.05 -35.50 11.23
CA LYS A 306 -16.88 -35.90 10.08
C LYS A 306 -18.31 -36.17 10.52
N ASP A 307 -19.25 -35.66 9.73
CA ASP A 307 -20.70 -35.79 9.92
C ASP A 307 -21.18 -35.39 11.34
N ARG A 308 -20.51 -34.39 11.95
CA ARG A 308 -20.88 -33.80 13.25
C ARG A 308 -21.68 -32.51 13.10
N ASP A 309 -22.42 -32.18 14.16
CA ASP A 309 -23.15 -30.92 14.29
C ASP A 309 -22.20 -29.71 14.13
N PRO A 310 -22.45 -28.75 13.23
CA PRO A 310 -21.69 -27.50 13.13
C PRO A 310 -21.59 -26.74 14.46
N SER A 311 -22.56 -26.90 15.36
CA SER A 311 -22.56 -26.33 16.72
C SER A 311 -21.43 -26.90 17.58
N PHE A 312 -21.15 -28.20 17.47
CA PHE A 312 -20.02 -28.85 18.14
C PHE A 312 -18.67 -28.39 17.56
N ILE A 313 -18.60 -28.29 16.23
CA ILE A 313 -17.40 -27.80 15.53
C ILE A 313 -17.08 -26.37 15.97
N ASN A 314 -18.06 -25.44 15.90
CA ASN A 314 -17.89 -24.05 16.33
C ASN A 314 -17.50 -23.91 17.81
N ALA A 315 -18.07 -24.75 18.68
CA ALA A 315 -17.71 -24.77 20.10
C ALA A 315 -16.24 -25.16 20.33
N ILE A 316 -15.69 -26.12 19.57
CA ILE A 316 -14.27 -26.50 19.65
C ILE A 316 -13.36 -25.46 19.02
N LEU A 317 -13.70 -24.97 17.82
CA LEU A 317 -12.86 -24.02 17.05
C LEU A 317 -12.46 -22.80 17.88
N LEU A 318 -13.39 -22.24 18.68
CA LEU A 318 -13.14 -21.09 19.55
C LEU A 318 -12.08 -21.33 20.64
N HIS A 319 -11.72 -22.58 20.91
CA HIS A 319 -10.81 -23.02 21.97
C HIS A 319 -9.50 -23.66 21.46
N LEU A 320 -9.38 -23.93 20.15
CA LEU A 320 -8.15 -24.46 19.55
C LEU A 320 -6.99 -23.45 19.62
N ARG A 321 -5.75 -23.97 19.60
CA ARG A 321 -4.52 -23.16 19.55
C ARG A 321 -3.52 -23.75 18.57
N TYR A 322 -3.13 -22.96 17.57
CA TYR A 322 -2.15 -23.35 16.56
C TYR A 322 -0.71 -23.30 17.11
N GLU A 323 -0.12 -24.48 17.28
CA GLU A 323 1.23 -24.76 17.80
C GLU A 323 2.07 -25.45 16.70
N VAL A 324 3.38 -25.22 16.68
CA VAL A 324 4.31 -25.84 15.70
C VAL A 324 5.46 -26.50 16.44
N PHE A 325 5.91 -27.64 15.94
CA PHE A 325 7.03 -28.41 16.49
C PHE A 325 8.01 -28.77 15.36
N LEU A 326 9.31 -28.78 15.64
CA LEU A 326 10.34 -29.13 14.66
C LEU A 326 10.68 -30.63 14.71
N GLU A 327 11.31 -31.14 13.67
CA GLU A 327 11.84 -32.51 13.63
C GLU A 327 12.69 -32.83 14.88
N GLY A 328 12.39 -33.95 15.53
CA GLY A 328 13.03 -34.38 16.77
C GLY A 328 12.45 -33.77 18.06
N ASP A 329 11.44 -32.89 17.99
CA ASP A 329 10.78 -32.34 19.17
C ASP A 329 9.91 -33.37 19.88
N VAL A 330 10.18 -33.57 21.17
CA VAL A 330 9.35 -34.42 22.05
C VAL A 330 8.15 -33.60 22.55
N ILE A 331 7.07 -33.64 21.77
CA ILE A 331 5.79 -32.94 22.00
C ILE A 331 5.15 -33.40 23.32
N VAL A 332 5.19 -34.71 23.58
CA VAL A 332 4.61 -35.34 24.76
C VAL A 332 5.62 -36.33 25.36
N ARG A 333 5.72 -36.37 26.69
CA ARG A 333 6.50 -37.37 27.43
C ARG A 333 5.59 -38.32 28.17
N GLN A 334 5.91 -39.61 28.14
CA GLN A 334 5.25 -40.63 28.93
C GLN A 334 5.29 -40.30 30.43
N PHE A 335 4.23 -40.66 31.16
CA PHE A 335 4.01 -40.40 32.59
C PHE A 335 3.96 -38.93 33.04
N ALA A 336 4.20 -37.97 32.15
CA ALA A 336 3.95 -36.56 32.41
C ALA A 336 2.45 -36.29 32.63
N PRO A 337 2.07 -35.20 33.32
CA PRO A 337 0.70 -34.70 33.28
C PRO A 337 0.33 -34.28 31.85
N GLY A 338 -0.93 -34.48 31.47
CA GLY A 338 -1.48 -34.04 30.19
C GLY A 338 -2.68 -33.14 30.40
N ASP A 339 -2.56 -31.90 29.91
CA ASP A 339 -3.54 -30.81 30.04
C ASP A 339 -4.32 -30.54 28.73
N ARG A 340 -3.94 -31.20 27.64
CA ARG A 340 -4.46 -30.98 26.28
C ARG A 340 -4.35 -32.20 25.37
N MET A 341 -5.20 -32.29 24.36
CA MET A 341 -5.01 -33.15 23.18
C MET A 341 -4.48 -32.35 21.99
N PHE A 342 -4.04 -33.03 20.93
CA PHE A 342 -3.51 -32.43 19.71
C PHE A 342 -4.14 -33.06 18.46
N PHE A 343 -4.45 -32.23 17.47
CA PHE A 343 -4.84 -32.61 16.11
C PHE A 343 -3.69 -32.27 15.16
N ILE A 344 -3.40 -33.16 14.20
CA ILE A 344 -2.33 -32.97 13.21
C ILE A 344 -2.94 -32.37 11.95
N GLU A 345 -2.63 -31.10 11.66
CA GLU A 345 -2.97 -30.48 10.39
C GLU A 345 -2.00 -30.93 9.29
N HIS A 346 -0.69 -30.86 9.58
CA HIS A 346 0.36 -31.30 8.66
C HIS A 346 1.60 -31.81 9.41
N GLY A 347 2.18 -32.91 8.94
CA GLY A 347 3.43 -33.49 9.45
C GLY A 347 3.24 -34.86 10.10
N GLN A 348 4.35 -35.46 10.54
CA GLN A 348 4.38 -36.84 11.04
C GLN A 348 4.92 -36.91 12.46
N VAL A 349 4.27 -37.70 13.32
CA VAL A 349 4.72 -37.93 14.71
C VAL A 349 4.79 -39.42 15.02
N LEU A 350 5.81 -39.79 15.80
CA LEU A 350 5.98 -41.13 16.35
C LEU A 350 5.42 -41.18 17.78
N VAL A 351 4.36 -41.95 17.99
CA VAL A 351 3.87 -42.34 19.31
C VAL A 351 4.67 -43.57 19.75
N ALA A 352 5.34 -43.49 20.90
CA ALA A 352 6.23 -44.54 21.40
C ALA A 352 6.12 -44.80 22.90
N THR A 353 6.18 -46.07 23.27
CA THR A 353 6.51 -46.59 24.61
C THR A 353 7.72 -47.53 24.49
N ASP A 354 8.11 -48.17 25.60
CA ASP A 354 9.13 -49.21 25.59
C ASP A 354 8.76 -50.45 24.74
N SER A 355 7.45 -50.68 24.52
CA SER A 355 6.90 -51.89 23.87
C SER A 355 6.07 -51.63 22.62
N PHE A 356 5.67 -50.39 22.35
CA PHE A 356 4.77 -50.02 21.26
C PHE A 356 5.33 -48.84 20.46
N ARG A 357 5.15 -48.87 19.14
CA ARG A 357 5.46 -47.75 18.23
C ARG A 357 4.38 -47.66 17.15
N LYS A 358 3.86 -46.45 16.93
CA LYS A 358 2.91 -46.13 15.85
C LYS A 358 3.17 -44.72 15.35
N GLU A 359 3.24 -44.59 14.03
CA GLU A 359 3.32 -43.29 13.36
C GLU A 359 1.90 -42.76 13.11
N LEU A 360 1.74 -41.45 13.22
CA LEU A 360 0.50 -40.70 12.96
C LEU A 360 0.82 -39.53 12.02
N CYS A 361 -0.11 -39.21 11.12
CA CYS A 361 0.11 -38.28 10.00
C CYS A 361 -0.96 -37.17 9.95
N ASP A 362 -0.90 -36.31 8.92
CA ASP A 362 -1.93 -35.35 8.53
C ASP A 362 -3.36 -35.93 8.70
N GLY A 363 -4.18 -35.31 9.55
CA GLY A 363 -5.55 -35.74 9.89
C GLY A 363 -5.68 -36.64 11.12
N ASP A 364 -4.61 -37.28 11.60
CA ASP A 364 -4.64 -38.00 12.88
C ASP A 364 -4.70 -37.04 14.08
N TYR A 365 -5.02 -37.59 15.25
CA TYR A 365 -5.02 -36.87 16.52
C TYR A 365 -4.51 -37.76 17.65
N PHE A 366 -3.97 -37.15 18.71
CA PHE A 366 -3.40 -37.86 19.85
C PHE A 366 -3.59 -37.13 21.18
N GLY A 367 -3.56 -37.90 22.26
CA GLY A 367 -3.62 -37.42 23.64
C GLY A 367 -4.98 -37.59 24.32
N GLU A 368 -5.99 -38.05 23.60
CA GLU A 368 -7.34 -38.38 24.09
C GLU A 368 -7.37 -39.43 25.22
N VAL A 369 -6.46 -40.42 25.20
CA VAL A 369 -6.33 -41.42 26.30
C VAL A 369 -6.07 -40.75 27.66
N CYS A 370 -5.54 -39.52 27.67
CA CYS A 370 -5.30 -38.74 28.89
C CYS A 370 -6.60 -38.37 29.65
N LEU A 371 -7.75 -38.43 28.97
CA LEU A 371 -9.09 -38.26 29.56
C LEU A 371 -9.49 -39.46 30.44
N LEU A 372 -9.08 -40.68 30.06
CA LEU A 372 -9.34 -41.90 30.83
C LEU A 372 -8.40 -42.02 32.04
N THR A 373 -7.13 -41.68 31.85
CA THR A 373 -6.05 -41.94 32.82
C THR A 373 -5.93 -40.90 33.94
N LYS A 374 -7.00 -40.13 34.19
CA LYS A 374 -7.04 -39.01 35.16
C LYS A 374 -5.87 -38.04 34.97
N GLY A 375 -5.58 -37.66 33.72
CA GLY A 375 -4.60 -36.64 33.37
C GLY A 375 -3.14 -37.11 33.20
N LYS A 376 -2.86 -38.40 32.97
CA LYS A 376 -1.49 -38.92 32.75
C LYS A 376 -1.23 -39.41 31.32
N ARG A 377 -0.09 -39.02 30.75
CA ARG A 377 0.33 -39.43 29.40
C ARG A 377 0.78 -40.91 29.36
N VAL A 378 0.16 -41.72 28.51
CA VAL A 378 0.43 -43.17 28.42
C VAL A 378 1.63 -43.51 27.51
N ALA A 379 1.96 -42.63 26.58
CA ALA A 379 3.10 -42.75 25.66
C ALA A 379 3.84 -41.42 25.51
N SER A 380 5.06 -41.46 24.98
CA SER A 380 5.77 -40.29 24.47
C SER A 380 5.36 -40.06 23.00
N VAL A 381 5.38 -38.81 22.55
CA VAL A 381 5.12 -38.44 21.15
C VAL A 381 6.22 -37.49 20.68
N THR A 382 6.89 -37.85 19.59
CA THR A 382 8.03 -37.13 19.03
C THR A 382 7.77 -36.79 17.56
N ALA A 383 8.05 -35.56 17.15
CA ALA A 383 7.94 -35.12 15.77
C ALA A 383 9.00 -35.80 14.86
N LEU A 384 8.57 -36.41 13.76
CA LEU A 384 9.43 -36.98 12.70
C LEU A 384 9.67 -36.00 11.55
N SER A 385 8.86 -34.95 11.45
CA SER A 385 9.02 -33.82 10.53
C SER A 385 8.70 -32.52 11.26
N THR A 386 8.75 -31.37 10.59
CA THR A 386 8.06 -30.18 11.10
C THR A 386 6.57 -30.47 11.16
N CYS A 387 5.95 -30.29 12.33
CA CYS A 387 4.55 -30.59 12.60
C CYS A 387 3.76 -29.32 12.89
N HIS A 388 2.63 -29.18 12.23
CA HIS A 388 1.65 -28.11 12.36
C HIS A 388 0.43 -28.69 13.08
N LEU A 389 0.21 -28.27 14.33
CA LEU A 389 -0.74 -28.90 15.25
C LEU A 389 -1.74 -27.89 15.82
N PHE A 390 -2.96 -28.34 16.06
CA PHE A 390 -3.92 -27.60 16.90
C PHE A 390 -4.05 -28.29 18.25
N SER A 391 -3.77 -27.57 19.34
CA SER A 391 -3.93 -28.07 20.70
C SER A 391 -5.27 -27.63 21.29
N LEU A 392 -5.88 -28.52 22.10
CA LEU A 392 -7.15 -28.28 22.79
C LEU A 392 -7.06 -28.73 24.24
N SER A 393 -7.27 -27.81 25.18
CA SER A 393 -7.22 -28.10 26.62
C SER A 393 -8.31 -29.09 27.04
N VAL A 394 -7.96 -30.02 27.94
CA VAL A 394 -8.88 -31.00 28.54
C VAL A 394 -10.06 -30.31 29.23
N ASP A 395 -9.85 -29.19 29.89
CA ASP A 395 -10.91 -28.45 30.60
C ASP A 395 -11.96 -27.92 29.61
N ASN A 396 -11.51 -27.23 28.56
CA ASN A 396 -12.37 -26.75 27.48
C ASN A 396 -13.07 -27.91 26.76
N PHE A 397 -12.37 -29.03 26.54
CA PHE A 397 -12.93 -30.18 25.85
C PHE A 397 -14.04 -30.84 26.66
N ASN A 398 -13.82 -31.05 27.96
CA ASN A 398 -14.85 -31.57 28.88
C ASN A 398 -16.08 -30.65 28.92
N VAL A 399 -15.90 -29.32 28.94
CA VAL A 399 -16.98 -28.33 28.89
C VAL A 399 -17.78 -28.37 27.58
N VAL A 400 -17.18 -28.74 26.45
CA VAL A 400 -17.94 -28.99 25.20
C VAL A 400 -18.61 -30.37 25.23
N LEU A 401 -17.93 -31.40 25.74
CA LEU A 401 -18.44 -32.78 25.73
C LEU A 401 -19.63 -33.04 26.67
N THR A 402 -19.93 -32.17 27.63
CA THR A 402 -21.20 -32.20 28.37
C THR A 402 -22.41 -31.88 27.49
N CYS A 403 -22.24 -31.00 26.48
CA CYS A 403 -23.31 -30.67 25.52
C CYS A 403 -23.45 -31.69 24.38
N PHE A 404 -22.44 -32.52 24.13
CA PHE A 404 -22.39 -33.45 22.99
C PHE A 404 -22.01 -34.88 23.43
N PRO A 405 -22.90 -35.58 24.18
CA PRO A 405 -22.61 -36.87 24.80
C PRO A 405 -22.30 -38.00 23.81
N ASP A 406 -22.87 -37.96 22.60
CA ASP A 406 -22.59 -38.96 21.56
C ASP A 406 -21.15 -38.88 21.04
N VAL A 407 -20.59 -37.67 21.02
CA VAL A 407 -19.18 -37.46 20.66
C VAL A 407 -18.27 -37.87 21.81
N ARG A 408 -18.66 -37.58 23.07
CA ARG A 408 -17.97 -38.07 24.29
C ARG A 408 -17.84 -39.59 24.26
N LYS A 409 -18.92 -40.31 23.97
CA LYS A 409 -18.94 -41.78 23.84
C LYS A 409 -18.00 -42.26 22.73
N ALA A 410 -18.06 -41.67 21.53
CA ALA A 410 -17.20 -42.06 20.41
C ALA A 410 -15.70 -41.89 20.73
N ILE A 411 -15.32 -40.77 21.36
CA ILE A 411 -13.92 -40.52 21.78
C ILE A 411 -13.49 -41.51 22.86
N MET A 412 -14.36 -41.82 23.83
CA MET A 412 -14.08 -42.81 24.88
C MET A 412 -13.83 -44.20 24.31
N CYS A 413 -14.62 -44.64 23.32
CA CYS A 413 -14.37 -45.91 22.62
C CYS A 413 -12.98 -45.93 21.97
N THR A 414 -12.63 -44.93 21.15
CA THR A 414 -11.32 -44.87 20.49
C THR A 414 -10.16 -44.72 21.49
N ALA A 415 -10.37 -44.05 22.62
CA ALA A 415 -9.39 -43.95 23.69
C ALA A 415 -9.17 -45.30 24.40
N LEU A 416 -10.23 -46.09 24.62
CA LEU A 416 -10.16 -47.45 25.18
C LEU A 416 -9.48 -48.43 24.22
N GLU A 417 -9.81 -48.39 22.93
CA GLU A 417 -9.15 -49.17 21.88
C GLU A 417 -7.63 -48.90 21.86
N ARG A 418 -7.24 -47.61 21.80
CA ARG A 418 -5.82 -47.21 21.83
C ARG A 418 -5.13 -47.54 23.15
N GLN A 419 -5.83 -47.50 24.28
CA GLN A 419 -5.30 -47.95 25.57
C GLN A 419 -5.07 -49.47 25.58
N LYS A 420 -5.95 -50.26 24.95
CA LYS A 420 -5.80 -51.70 24.80
C LYS A 420 -4.62 -52.06 23.90
N ASP A 421 -4.47 -51.42 22.73
CA ASP A 421 -3.31 -51.61 21.83
C ASP A 421 -1.97 -51.47 22.60
N LEU A 422 -1.88 -50.47 23.49
CA LEU A 422 -0.70 -50.19 24.32
C LEU A 422 -0.47 -51.25 25.41
N LEU A 423 -1.52 -51.86 25.94
CA LEU A 423 -1.46 -52.93 26.93
C LEU A 423 -1.11 -54.28 26.29
N ASP A 424 -1.77 -54.66 25.19
CA ASP A 424 -1.53 -55.91 24.47
C ASP A 424 -0.08 -55.96 23.93
N ALA A 425 0.44 -54.84 23.42
CA ALA A 425 1.85 -54.71 23.03
C ALA A 425 2.82 -54.87 24.22
N LYS A 426 2.46 -54.36 25.41
CA LYS A 426 3.27 -54.53 26.63
C LYS A 426 3.28 -55.98 27.11
N ILE A 427 2.14 -56.67 27.07
CA ILE A 427 2.02 -58.09 27.41
C ILE A 427 2.83 -58.94 26.42
N GLY A 428 2.75 -58.66 25.12
CA GLY A 428 3.56 -59.32 24.10
C GLY A 428 5.06 -59.16 24.32
N ALA A 429 5.52 -57.94 24.64
CA ALA A 429 6.92 -57.67 24.94
C ALA A 429 7.44 -58.40 26.20
N GLN A 430 6.59 -58.54 27.23
CA GLN A 430 6.93 -59.29 28.45
C GLN A 430 6.91 -60.81 28.21
N GLY A 431 5.92 -61.33 27.46
CA GLY A 431 5.85 -62.74 27.07
C GLY A 431 7.06 -63.21 26.25
N ALA A 432 7.67 -62.32 25.47
CA ALA A 432 8.93 -62.57 24.77
C ALA A 432 10.17 -62.63 25.69
N GLN A 433 10.07 -62.22 26.96
CA GLN A 433 11.20 -62.14 27.90
C GLN A 433 11.13 -63.15 29.07
N THR A 434 9.98 -63.78 29.34
CA THR A 434 9.85 -64.75 30.45
C THR A 434 9.13 -66.04 30.08
N GLN A 435 9.88 -67.15 30.01
CA GLN A 435 9.30 -68.49 30.15
C GLN A 435 8.94 -68.75 31.62
N ASN A 436 7.67 -68.50 31.98
CA ASN A 436 6.85 -69.17 33.02
C ASN A 436 5.77 -68.19 33.53
N PRO A 437 4.46 -68.43 33.27
CA PRO A 437 3.39 -67.61 33.81
C PRO A 437 3.00 -68.07 35.23
N THR A 438 2.87 -67.12 36.16
CA THR A 438 2.19 -67.34 37.44
C THR A 438 0.88 -66.55 37.45
N THR A 439 -0.26 -67.24 37.44
CA THR A 439 -1.59 -66.64 37.33
C THR A 439 -2.05 -66.09 38.67
N SER A 440 -1.90 -64.78 38.88
CA SER A 440 -2.54 -64.05 40.00
C SER A 440 -3.12 -62.69 39.60
N GLY A 441 -2.49 -61.97 38.66
CA GLY A 441 -2.95 -60.64 38.26
C GLY A 441 -4.19 -60.60 37.36
N LEU A 442 -4.78 -61.74 36.96
CA LEU A 442 -5.83 -61.75 35.92
C LEU A 442 -7.20 -61.26 36.44
N ASN A 443 -7.51 -61.50 37.71
CA ASN A 443 -8.84 -61.26 38.28
C ASN A 443 -9.10 -59.76 38.58
N ASP A 444 -8.05 -59.03 38.95
CA ASP A 444 -8.07 -57.60 39.33
C ASP A 444 -8.47 -56.68 38.16
N TYR A 445 -8.30 -57.16 36.92
CA TYR A 445 -8.61 -56.39 35.70
C TYR A 445 -10.01 -56.64 35.14
N THR A 446 -10.58 -57.83 35.32
CA THR A 446 -11.98 -58.11 34.93
C THR A 446 -12.95 -57.24 35.71
N GLU A 447 -12.73 -57.09 37.02
CA GLU A 447 -13.55 -56.25 37.90
C GLU A 447 -13.53 -54.78 37.43
N SER A 448 -12.36 -54.26 37.04
CA SER A 448 -12.22 -52.90 36.47
C SER A 448 -12.84 -52.70 35.06
N LEU A 449 -13.09 -53.78 34.33
CA LEU A 449 -13.75 -53.74 33.01
C LEU A 449 -15.27 -53.86 33.13
N GLU A 450 -15.76 -54.58 34.13
CA GLU A 450 -17.17 -54.60 34.51
C GLU A 450 -17.56 -53.28 35.19
N GLU A 451 -16.73 -52.72 36.10
CA GLU A 451 -16.93 -51.35 36.61
C GLU A 451 -16.94 -50.29 35.48
N ALA A 452 -16.13 -50.43 34.44
CA ALA A 452 -16.13 -49.50 33.30
C ALA A 452 -17.28 -49.71 32.29
N SER A 453 -17.96 -50.86 32.36
CA SER A 453 -19.20 -51.18 31.62
C SER A 453 -20.43 -50.66 32.35
N ASP A 454 -20.49 -50.94 33.66
CA ASP A 454 -21.68 -50.79 34.49
C ASP A 454 -21.68 -49.47 35.29
N ALA A 455 -20.60 -48.68 35.19
CA ALA A 455 -20.61 -47.26 35.57
C ALA A 455 -21.47 -46.44 34.59
N ASP A 456 -22.79 -46.59 34.72
CA ASP A 456 -23.69 -45.47 34.52
C ASP A 456 -23.17 -44.31 35.40
N TYR A 457 -22.80 -43.20 34.76
CA TYR A 457 -22.24 -42.03 35.45
C TYR A 457 -23.40 -41.22 36.08
N ASP A 458 -24.09 -41.84 37.04
CA ASP A 458 -25.00 -41.17 37.96
C ASP A 458 -24.17 -40.23 38.85
N PHE A 459 -24.03 -38.99 38.38
CA PHE A 459 -23.50 -37.88 39.14
C PHE A 459 -24.60 -37.45 40.13
N GLU A 460 -24.45 -37.81 41.41
CA GLU A 460 -25.45 -37.53 42.46
C GLU A 460 -25.90 -36.05 42.44
N LEU A 461 -27.22 -35.85 42.33
CA LEU A 461 -27.83 -34.60 41.90
C LEU A 461 -28.25 -33.68 43.06
N ASP A 462 -27.76 -33.92 44.28
CA ASP A 462 -28.29 -33.29 45.50
C ASP A 462 -27.41 -32.17 46.09
N ASP A 463 -26.07 -32.22 45.93
CA ASP A 463 -25.11 -31.37 46.68
C ASP A 463 -25.04 -29.90 46.21
N ILE A 464 -26.04 -29.44 45.43
CA ILE A 464 -26.18 -28.06 44.93
C ILE A 464 -27.52 -27.43 45.36
N LEU A 465 -28.43 -28.15 46.04
CA LEU A 465 -29.76 -27.64 46.42
C LEU A 465 -29.98 -27.29 47.90
N ASP A 466 -29.09 -27.64 48.84
CA ASP A 466 -29.16 -27.14 50.23
C ASP A 466 -28.16 -26.00 50.48
N GLY A 467 -28.49 -24.82 49.92
CA GLY A 467 -27.64 -23.62 49.95
C GLY A 467 -28.41 -22.32 50.26
N THR A 468 -29.51 -22.39 51.01
CA THR A 468 -30.40 -21.22 51.25
C THR A 468 -30.74 -20.95 52.72
N LYS A 469 -29.78 -20.34 53.44
CA LYS A 469 -30.04 -19.47 54.61
C LYS A 469 -29.07 -18.29 54.64
#